data_AF-A0A8H4XRT4-F1
#
_entry.id   AF-A0A8H4XRT4-F1
#
_cell.length_a   1.000
_cell.length_b   1.000
_cell.length_c   1.000
_cell.angle_alpha   90.00
_cell.angle_beta   90.00
_cell.angle_gamma   90.00
#
_symmetry.space_group_name_H-M   'P 1'
#
loop_
_entity.id
_entity.type
_entity.pdbx_description
1 polymer ?
#
loop_
_entity_poly.entity_id
_entity_poly.type
_entity_poly.pdbx_seq_one_letter_code
_entity_poly.pdbx_strand_id
1 'polypeptide(L)'
;MSKKLTHGDYTVGWICPLEVEQIAALEMLDEVHERLPQSSTDHNVYNLGSIAGHNVVVAGLYQPGNSPAATVVTQMRTTFPNLRFGMLVGIGGGVPVKTDYGLIRLGDVVAKAGLFECTGALGPPPAVLLNAAQDLQAKRARSRHDPLEKNIKRIDTSVPGLQRYKHPGVAQDC
;
A
#
# COMPACT_ATOMS: atom_id res chain seq x y z
N MET A 1 18.63 3.27 22.83
CA MET A 1 17.52 2.49 23.42
C MET A 1 16.44 2.37 22.35
N SER A 2 16.05 1.16 21.96
CA SER A 2 14.94 0.99 21.00
C SER A 2 13.65 1.54 21.62
N LYS A 3 12.95 2.42 20.91
CA LYS A 3 11.72 3.03 21.39
C LYS A 3 10.64 1.94 21.44
N LYS A 4 10.10 1.65 22.63
CA LYS A 4 9.02 0.68 22.78
C LYS A 4 7.74 1.26 22.17
N LEU A 5 7.34 0.74 21.01
CA LEU A 5 6.13 1.18 20.31
C LEU A 5 4.88 0.55 20.94
N THR A 6 3.76 1.26 20.79
CA THR A 6 2.43 0.87 21.25
C THR A 6 1.44 0.96 20.10
N HIS A 7 0.23 0.44 20.28
CA HIS A 7 -0.82 0.53 19.26
C HIS A 7 -1.15 1.96 18.84
N GLY A 8 -1.01 2.92 19.77
CA GLY A 8 -1.26 4.35 19.50
C GLY A 8 -0.19 5.02 18.65
N ASP A 9 0.96 4.40 18.43
CA ASP A 9 2.03 4.97 17.62
C ASP A 9 1.81 4.78 16.11
N TYR A 10 0.83 3.96 15.70
CA TYR A 10 0.56 3.64 14.31
C TYR A 10 -0.53 4.53 13.73
N THR A 11 -0.27 5.07 12.54
CA THR A 11 -1.15 6.09 11.92
C THR A 11 -1.59 5.73 10.50
N VAL A 12 -0.96 4.73 9.87
CA VAL A 12 -1.27 4.28 8.52
C VAL A 12 -1.59 2.79 8.53
N GLY A 13 -2.74 2.41 8.02
CA GLY A 13 -3.11 1.03 7.72
C GLY A 13 -2.92 0.75 6.23
N TRP A 14 -2.27 -0.36 5.92
CA TRP A 14 -2.04 -0.87 4.56
C TRP A 14 -2.68 -2.26 4.46
N ILE A 15 -3.73 -2.36 3.66
CA ILE A 15 -4.45 -3.61 3.39
C ILE A 15 -4.02 -4.18 2.05
N CYS A 16 -3.61 -5.45 2.04
CA CYS A 16 -3.18 -6.19 0.87
C CYS A 16 -4.19 -7.31 0.56
N PRO A 17 -5.00 -7.18 -0.49
CA PRO A 17 -5.93 -8.24 -0.92
C PRO A 17 -5.29 -9.59 -1.25
N LEU A 18 -4.08 -9.61 -1.81
CA LEU A 18 -3.38 -10.80 -2.28
C LEU A 18 -2.02 -10.97 -1.57
N GLU A 19 -1.56 -12.22 -1.51
CA GLU A 19 -0.25 -12.57 -0.95
C GLU A 19 0.90 -11.83 -1.66
N VAL A 20 0.84 -11.72 -3.00
CA VAL A 20 1.85 -11.02 -3.81
C VAL A 20 1.91 -9.52 -3.46
N GLU A 21 0.80 -8.92 -3.08
CA GLU A 21 0.73 -7.51 -2.68
C GLU A 21 1.25 -7.34 -1.25
N GLN A 22 0.98 -8.32 -0.38
CA GLN A 22 1.49 -8.32 0.98
C GLN A 22 3.01 -8.47 1.01
N ILE A 23 3.57 -9.42 0.25
CA ILE A 23 5.01 -9.60 0.14
C ILE A 23 5.67 -8.28 -0.31
N ALA A 24 5.15 -7.65 -1.36
CA ALA A 24 5.67 -6.37 -1.83
C ALA A 24 5.60 -5.29 -0.74
N ALA A 25 4.50 -5.20 0.01
CA ALA A 25 4.37 -4.24 1.11
C ALA A 25 5.41 -4.47 2.22
N LEU A 26 5.71 -5.72 2.56
CA LEU A 26 6.70 -6.07 3.58
C LEU A 26 8.12 -5.71 3.14
N GLU A 27 8.48 -5.94 1.88
CA GLU A 27 9.79 -5.55 1.33
C GLU A 27 9.98 -4.02 1.28
N MET A 28 8.88 -3.26 1.30
CA MET A 28 8.93 -1.79 1.32
C MET A 28 9.14 -1.18 2.72
N LEU A 29 9.11 -1.97 3.79
CA LEU A 29 9.32 -1.46 5.16
C LEU A 29 10.78 -1.04 5.39
N ASP A 30 11.00 0.20 5.85
CA ASP A 30 12.30 0.71 6.32
C ASP A 30 12.77 -0.02 7.56
N GLU A 31 11.84 -0.23 8.49
CA GLU A 31 12.09 -0.94 9.72
C GLU A 31 10.91 -1.88 9.96
N VAL A 32 11.22 -3.10 10.39
CA VAL A 32 10.21 -4.06 10.87
C VAL A 32 10.14 -3.94 12.38
N HIS A 33 8.94 -3.75 12.90
CA HIS A 33 8.69 -3.64 14.34
C HIS A 33 8.23 -4.98 14.93
N GLU A 34 8.45 -5.16 16.23
CA GLU A 34 7.92 -6.31 16.96
C GLU A 34 6.40 -6.31 16.97
N ARG A 35 5.81 -7.53 16.96
CA ARG A 35 4.37 -7.68 17.10
C ARG A 35 3.90 -7.18 18.46
N LEU A 36 2.75 -6.51 18.46
CA LEU A 36 2.10 -6.06 19.67
C LEU A 36 1.06 -7.08 20.16
N PRO A 37 0.77 -7.14 21.47
CA PRO A 37 -0.28 -8.00 22.01
C PRO A 37 -1.64 -7.63 21.42
N GLN A 38 -2.39 -8.61 20.95
CA GLN A 38 -3.68 -8.41 20.28
C GLN A 38 -4.82 -9.03 21.11
N SER A 39 -6.02 -8.46 20.99
CA SER A 39 -7.23 -9.04 21.57
C SER A 39 -7.52 -10.43 20.98
N SER A 40 -8.03 -11.36 21.78
CA SER A 40 -8.49 -12.67 21.30
C SER A 40 -9.66 -12.62 20.33
N THR A 41 -10.34 -11.48 20.24
CA THR A 41 -11.46 -11.23 19.33
C THR A 41 -11.02 -10.68 17.97
N ASP A 42 -9.80 -10.16 17.87
CA ASP A 42 -9.20 -9.75 16.61
C ASP A 42 -8.44 -10.94 16.04
N HIS A 43 -8.83 -11.36 14.84
CA HIS A 43 -8.25 -12.54 14.18
C HIS A 43 -7.30 -12.15 13.03
N ASN A 44 -7.05 -10.86 12.84
CA ASN A 44 -6.14 -10.40 11.81
C ASN A 44 -4.69 -10.69 12.19
N VAL A 45 -3.85 -10.83 11.16
CA VAL A 45 -2.41 -10.92 11.31
C VAL A 45 -1.80 -9.60 10.85
N TYR A 46 -1.27 -8.84 11.81
CA TYR A 46 -0.59 -7.57 11.51
C TYR A 46 0.92 -7.77 11.42
N ASN A 47 1.50 -7.16 10.39
CA ASN A 47 2.93 -6.88 10.32
C ASN A 47 3.12 -5.39 10.53
N LEU A 48 4.08 -5.05 11.39
CA LEU A 48 4.27 -3.69 11.85
C LEU A 48 5.62 -3.18 11.37
N GLY A 49 5.69 -1.92 10.99
CA GLY A 49 6.94 -1.32 10.56
C GLY A 49 6.85 0.18 10.34
N SER A 50 7.88 0.73 9.72
CA SER A 50 7.90 2.13 9.32
C SER A 50 8.25 2.30 7.85
N ILE A 51 7.71 3.36 7.24
CA ILE A 51 8.06 3.82 5.89
C ILE A 51 8.21 5.35 5.95
N ALA A 52 9.37 5.86 5.56
CA ALA A 52 9.73 7.27 5.61
C ALA A 52 9.43 7.92 6.97
N GLY A 53 9.63 7.19 8.07
CA GLY A 53 9.37 7.64 9.44
C GLY A 53 7.90 7.61 9.88
N HIS A 54 6.99 7.10 9.04
CA HIS A 54 5.60 6.85 9.41
C HIS A 54 5.41 5.41 9.84
N ASN A 55 4.78 5.18 11.00
CA ASN A 55 4.47 3.84 11.48
C ASN A 55 3.24 3.27 10.75
N VAL A 56 3.44 2.13 10.11
CA VAL A 56 2.48 1.45 9.23
C VAL A 56 2.07 0.09 9.82
N VAL A 57 0.78 -0.22 9.73
CA VAL A 57 0.20 -1.54 10.01
C VAL A 57 -0.15 -2.19 8.68
N VAL A 58 0.51 -3.29 8.34
CA VAL A 58 0.23 -4.08 7.13
C VAL A 58 -0.63 -5.29 7.50
N ALA A 59 -1.76 -5.48 6.81
CA ALA A 59 -2.61 -6.65 6.96
C ALA A 59 -2.98 -7.26 5.60
N GLY A 60 -2.92 -8.58 5.51
CA GLY A 60 -3.42 -9.33 4.36
C GLY A 60 -4.90 -9.68 4.52
N LEU A 61 -5.57 -10.05 3.43
CA LEU A 61 -6.90 -10.66 3.47
C LEU A 61 -6.79 -12.19 3.38
N TYR A 62 -7.63 -12.90 4.14
CA TYR A 62 -7.74 -14.36 4.02
C TYR A 62 -8.33 -14.77 2.66
N GLN A 63 -9.22 -13.93 2.13
CA GLN A 63 -9.86 -14.04 0.83
C GLN A 63 -10.06 -12.63 0.25
N PRO A 64 -9.76 -12.39 -1.04
CA PRO A 64 -10.08 -11.11 -1.67
C PRO A 64 -11.58 -10.82 -1.64
N GLY A 65 -11.94 -9.57 -1.40
CA GLY A 65 -13.33 -9.12 -1.46
C GLY A 65 -13.63 -7.98 -0.48
N ASN A 66 -14.76 -7.32 -0.70
CA ASN A 66 -15.17 -6.17 0.10
C ASN A 66 -15.49 -6.55 1.56
N SER A 67 -16.22 -7.64 1.78
CA SER A 67 -16.59 -8.07 3.13
C SER A 67 -15.37 -8.48 3.98
N PRO A 68 -14.43 -9.31 3.47
CA PRO A 68 -13.15 -9.55 4.14
C PRO A 68 -12.39 -8.26 4.45
N ALA A 69 -12.26 -7.34 3.48
CA ALA A 69 -11.55 -6.08 3.67
C ALA A 69 -12.20 -5.21 4.75
N ALA A 70 -13.53 -5.10 4.77
CA ALA A 70 -14.25 -4.32 5.76
C ALA A 70 -14.06 -4.87 7.19
N THR A 71 -14.07 -6.20 7.35
CA THR A 71 -13.79 -6.84 8.64
C THR A 71 -12.38 -6.52 9.13
N VAL A 72 -11.37 -6.69 8.26
CA VAL A 72 -9.97 -6.40 8.61
C VAL A 72 -9.82 -4.93 9.02
N VAL A 73 -10.36 -4.00 8.24
CA VAL A 73 -10.27 -2.56 8.56
C VAL A 73 -10.98 -2.22 9.86
N THR A 74 -12.14 -2.80 10.13
CA THR A 74 -12.92 -2.54 11.36
C THR A 74 -12.17 -2.98 12.61
N GLN A 75 -11.63 -4.20 12.59
CA GLN A 75 -10.82 -4.73 13.68
C GLN A 75 -9.49 -3.97 13.81
N MET A 76 -8.82 -3.67 12.70
CA MET A 76 -7.59 -2.88 12.68
C MET A 76 -7.78 -1.50 13.32
N ARG A 77 -8.88 -0.80 13.02
CA ARG A 77 -9.18 0.50 13.65
C ARG A 77 -9.48 0.39 15.14
N THR A 78 -10.01 -0.75 15.57
CA THR A 78 -10.25 -1.02 17.00
C THR A 78 -8.93 -1.27 17.72
N THR A 79 -8.04 -2.05 17.11
CA THR A 79 -6.74 -2.42 17.67
C THR A 79 -5.74 -1.25 17.64
N PHE A 80 -5.75 -0.43 16.60
CA PHE A 80 -4.86 0.72 16.42
C PHE A 80 -5.67 2.03 16.43
N PRO A 81 -5.90 2.64 17.61
CA PRO A 81 -6.88 3.71 17.78
C PRO A 81 -6.50 5.03 17.08
N ASN A 82 -5.21 5.22 16.78
CA ASN A 82 -4.68 6.45 16.17
C ASN A 82 -4.48 6.34 14.66
N LEU A 83 -5.04 5.31 14.01
CA LEU A 83 -5.03 5.22 12.56
C LEU A 83 -5.73 6.42 11.94
N ARG A 84 -4.97 7.17 11.14
CA ARG A 84 -5.41 8.35 10.41
C ARG A 84 -5.74 8.04 8.96
N PHE A 85 -5.01 7.11 8.36
CA PHE A 85 -5.17 6.71 6.97
C PHE A 85 -5.30 5.19 6.88
N GLY A 86 -6.21 4.71 6.04
CA GLY A 86 -6.33 3.31 5.66
C GLY A 86 -6.27 3.22 4.14
N MET A 87 -5.33 2.43 3.61
CA MET A 87 -5.10 2.26 2.19
C MET A 87 -5.26 0.79 1.84
N LEU A 88 -6.15 0.48 0.90
CA LEU A 88 -6.13 -0.81 0.22
C LEU A 88 -5.25 -0.65 -1.02
N VAL A 89 -4.13 -1.37 -1.05
CA VAL A 89 -3.14 -1.28 -2.12
C VAL A 89 -3.00 -2.65 -2.74
N GLY A 90 -3.23 -2.72 -4.04
CA GLY A 90 -3.19 -3.96 -4.79
C GLY A 90 -3.15 -3.74 -6.29
N ILE A 91 -3.03 -4.83 -7.02
CA ILE A 91 -3.09 -4.86 -8.47
C ILE A 91 -4.55 -4.82 -8.93
N GLY A 92 -4.80 -4.13 -10.04
CA GLY A 92 -6.13 -4.01 -10.63
C GLY A 92 -6.08 -4.21 -12.14
N GLY A 93 -7.15 -4.76 -12.72
CA GLY A 93 -7.34 -4.79 -14.16
C GLY A 93 -7.83 -3.42 -14.66
N GLY A 94 -7.17 -2.86 -15.68
CA GLY A 94 -7.55 -1.60 -16.31
C GLY A 94 -8.20 -1.82 -17.67
N VAL A 95 -9.31 -1.13 -17.93
CA VAL A 95 -9.82 -0.95 -19.29
C VAL A 95 -9.21 0.36 -19.83
N PRO A 96 -8.58 0.38 -21.02
CA PRO A 96 -8.02 1.60 -21.58
C PRO A 96 -9.10 2.67 -21.78
N VAL A 97 -9.12 3.65 -20.90
CA VAL A 97 -10.02 4.81 -20.97
C VAL A 97 -9.19 6.09 -20.99
N LYS A 98 -9.67 7.11 -21.70
CA LYS A 98 -9.02 8.42 -21.74
C LYS A 98 -9.42 9.22 -20.50
N THR A 99 -8.42 9.63 -19.74
CA THR A 99 -8.55 10.50 -18.57
C THR A 99 -7.97 11.88 -18.87
N ASP A 100 -8.13 12.82 -17.94
CA ASP A 100 -7.46 14.14 -18.00
C ASP A 100 -5.93 14.02 -18.00
N TYR A 101 -5.39 12.87 -17.59
CA TYR A 101 -3.96 12.56 -17.52
C TYR A 101 -3.48 11.65 -18.66
N GLY A 102 -4.35 11.32 -19.62
CA GLY A 102 -4.03 10.44 -20.74
C GLY A 102 -4.75 9.09 -20.69
N LEU A 103 -4.33 8.16 -21.56
CA LEU A 103 -4.85 6.80 -21.60
C LEU A 103 -4.26 5.97 -20.46
N ILE A 104 -5.11 5.23 -19.73
CA ILE A 104 -4.64 4.26 -18.74
C ILE A 104 -3.87 3.12 -19.45
N ARG A 105 -2.67 2.83 -18.96
CA ARG A 105 -1.76 1.79 -19.44
C ARG A 105 -1.31 0.86 -18.31
N LEU A 106 -0.73 -0.28 -18.68
CA LEU A 106 -0.10 -1.17 -17.71
C LEU A 106 1.02 -0.41 -16.97
N GLY A 107 1.08 -0.57 -15.65
CA GLY A 107 2.03 0.13 -14.80
C GLY A 107 1.55 1.49 -14.28
N ASP A 108 0.41 2.00 -14.75
CA ASP A 108 -0.20 3.19 -14.15
C ASP A 108 -0.72 2.89 -12.74
N VAL A 109 -0.50 3.84 -11.83
CA VAL A 109 -1.04 3.80 -10.47
C VAL A 109 -2.28 4.67 -10.40
N VAL A 110 -3.41 4.08 -10.05
CA VAL A 110 -4.70 4.77 -9.90
C VAL A 110 -5.05 4.88 -8.42
N ALA A 111 -5.49 6.07 -7.97
CA ALA A 111 -5.89 6.33 -6.58
C ALA A 111 -7.33 6.85 -6.49
N LYS A 112 -8.07 6.43 -5.44
CA LYS A 112 -9.46 6.85 -5.14
C LYS A 112 -9.66 7.08 -3.62
N ALA A 113 -10.49 8.07 -3.20
CA ALA A 113 -11.09 8.09 -1.85
C ALA A 113 -12.54 7.61 -1.85
N GLY A 114 -12.96 7.01 -0.73
CA GLY A 114 -14.38 6.78 -0.42
C GLY A 114 -14.65 5.42 0.21
N LEU A 115 -15.86 5.24 0.74
CA LEU A 115 -16.35 3.94 1.22
C LEU A 115 -16.57 3.00 0.01
N PHE A 116 -16.24 1.71 0.17
CA PHE A 116 -16.40 0.70 -0.86
C PHE A 116 -17.87 0.33 -1.08
N GLU A 117 -18.57 1.08 -1.92
CA GLU A 117 -19.71 0.57 -2.69
C GLU A 117 -19.34 0.65 -4.18
N CYS A 118 -19.22 -0.50 -4.81
CA CYS A 118 -18.89 -0.57 -6.24
C CYS A 118 -20.18 -0.61 -7.05
N THR A 119 -20.67 0.58 -7.45
CA THR A 119 -21.73 0.74 -8.46
C THR A 119 -21.50 1.89 -9.45
N GLY A 120 -20.47 2.75 -9.26
CA GLY A 120 -20.19 3.85 -10.20
C GLY A 120 -19.24 4.92 -9.66
N ALA A 121 -18.95 5.88 -10.55
CA ALA A 121 -18.01 7.02 -10.53
C ALA A 121 -17.35 7.47 -9.20
N LEU A 122 -16.08 7.85 -9.31
CA LEU A 122 -15.11 8.04 -8.24
C LEU A 122 -15.17 9.44 -7.59
N GLY A 123 -15.17 9.52 -6.26
CA GLY A 123 -14.77 10.75 -5.54
C GLY A 123 -13.24 10.89 -5.50
N PRO A 124 -12.68 12.12 -5.51
CA PRO A 124 -11.23 12.34 -5.53
C PRO A 124 -10.56 11.87 -4.22
N PRO A 125 -9.33 11.30 -4.26
CA PRO A 125 -8.52 11.00 -3.08
C PRO A 125 -8.43 12.19 -2.10
N PRO A 126 -8.18 11.98 -0.79
CA PRO A 126 -8.07 13.09 0.15
C PRO A 126 -6.97 14.04 -0.33
N ALA A 127 -7.20 15.34 -0.23
CA ALA A 127 -6.31 16.36 -0.82
C ALA A 127 -4.84 16.19 -0.40
N VAL A 128 -4.58 15.73 0.84
CA VAL A 128 -3.22 15.46 1.31
C VAL A 128 -2.50 14.39 0.48
N LEU A 129 -3.19 13.31 0.09
CA LEU A 129 -2.60 12.24 -0.73
C LEU A 129 -2.45 12.68 -2.18
N LEU A 130 -3.41 13.45 -2.70
CA LEU A 130 -3.30 14.05 -4.04
C LEU A 130 -2.10 14.99 -4.16
N ASN A 131 -1.94 15.88 -3.19
CA ASN A 131 -0.83 16.82 -3.16
C ASN A 131 0.52 16.10 -3.05
N ALA A 132 0.60 15.03 -2.25
CA ALA A 132 1.80 14.20 -2.16
C ALA A 132 2.13 13.49 -3.48
N ALA A 133 1.12 12.95 -4.17
CA ALA A 133 1.31 12.32 -5.49
C ALA A 133 1.75 13.34 -6.55
N GLN A 134 1.16 14.53 -6.57
CA GLN A 134 1.55 15.61 -7.47
C GLN A 134 2.99 16.09 -7.22
N ASP A 135 3.38 16.27 -5.96
CA ASP A 135 4.76 16.62 -5.58
C ASP A 135 5.76 15.55 -6.00
N LEU A 136 5.44 14.27 -5.81
CA LEU A 136 6.26 13.15 -6.29
C LEU A 136 6.40 13.18 -7.82
N GLN A 137 5.32 13.43 -8.56
CA GLN A 137 5.36 13.53 -10.02
C GLN A 137 6.24 14.71 -10.48
N ALA A 138 6.15 15.86 -9.82
CA ALA A 138 7.00 17.01 -10.09
C ALA A 138 8.49 16.70 -9.80
N LYS A 139 8.79 15.98 -8.72
CA LYS A 139 10.15 15.53 -8.39
C LYS A 139 10.69 14.55 -9.43
N ARG A 140 9.87 13.60 -9.91
CA ARG A 140 10.23 12.66 -10.99
C ARG A 140 10.57 13.41 -12.28
N ALA A 141 9.75 14.38 -12.68
CA ALA A 141 9.98 15.17 -13.90
C ALA A 141 11.26 16.03 -13.85
N ARG A 142 11.71 16.43 -12.66
CA ARG A 142 12.91 17.29 -12.48
C ARG A 142 14.21 16.51 -12.25
N SER A 143 14.14 15.25 -11.89
CA SER A 143 15.29 14.47 -11.44
C SER A 143 15.84 13.59 -12.55
N ARG A 144 17.18 13.49 -12.65
CA ARG A 144 17.83 12.55 -13.59
C ARG A 144 17.67 11.09 -13.19
N HIS A 145 17.44 10.83 -11.90
CA HIS A 145 17.17 9.51 -11.35
C HIS A 145 15.76 9.50 -10.78
N ASP A 146 15.03 8.41 -11.00
CA ASP A 146 13.70 8.27 -10.44
C ASP A 146 13.79 8.18 -8.90
N PRO A 147 13.19 9.10 -8.13
CA PRO A 147 13.17 9.02 -6.67
C PRO A 147 12.62 7.69 -6.13
N LEU A 148 11.81 6.96 -6.91
CA LEU A 148 11.27 5.66 -6.54
C LEU A 148 12.26 4.50 -6.77
N GLU A 149 13.32 4.72 -7.55
CA GLU A 149 14.27 3.66 -7.92
C GLU A 149 14.91 3.00 -6.69
N LYS A 150 15.23 3.80 -5.66
CA LYS A 150 15.76 3.30 -4.39
C LYS A 150 14.78 2.37 -3.68
N ASN A 151 13.49 2.68 -3.74
CA ASN A 151 12.45 1.87 -3.09
C ASN A 151 12.24 0.56 -3.86
N ILE A 152 12.18 0.63 -5.19
CA ILE A 152 12.01 -0.57 -6.05
C ILE A 152 13.18 -1.54 -5.85
N LYS A 153 14.42 -1.02 -5.74
CA LYS A 153 15.63 -1.84 -5.53
C LYS A 153 15.67 -2.58 -4.20
N ARG A 154 14.76 -2.32 -3.27
CA ARG A 154 14.69 -3.04 -1.98
C ARG A 154 14.20 -4.47 -2.15
N ILE A 155 13.39 -4.72 -3.18
CA ILE A 155 12.93 -6.07 -3.48
C ILE A 155 14.11 -6.84 -4.07
N ASP A 156 14.75 -7.67 -3.26
CA ASP A 156 15.88 -8.47 -3.69
C ASP A 156 15.41 -9.64 -4.56
N THR A 157 15.34 -9.38 -5.87
CA THR A 157 14.95 -10.39 -6.87
C THR A 157 15.99 -11.51 -7.04
N SER A 158 17.13 -11.48 -6.35
CA SER A 158 18.03 -12.64 -6.28
C SER A 158 17.42 -13.77 -5.43
N VAL A 159 16.54 -13.45 -4.48
CA VAL A 159 15.80 -14.42 -3.67
C VAL A 159 14.79 -15.16 -4.58
N PRO A 160 14.78 -16.51 -4.60
CA PRO A 160 13.91 -17.28 -5.49
C PRO A 160 12.42 -16.92 -5.38
N GLY A 161 11.93 -16.67 -4.16
CA GLY A 161 10.53 -16.28 -3.92
C GLY A 161 10.15 -14.92 -4.51
N LEU A 162 11.13 -14.02 -4.69
CA LEU A 162 10.95 -12.63 -5.13
C LEU A 162 11.27 -12.41 -6.61
N GLN A 163 11.75 -13.42 -7.34
CA GLN A 163 12.05 -13.30 -8.77
C GLN A 163 10.85 -12.82 -9.61
N ARG A 164 9.63 -13.12 -9.16
CA ARG A 164 8.38 -12.71 -9.79
C ARG A 164 8.17 -11.18 -9.83
N TYR A 165 8.89 -10.41 -9.01
CA TYR A 165 8.83 -8.94 -8.98
C TYR A 165 9.87 -8.28 -9.90
N LYS A 166 10.68 -9.07 -10.60
CA LYS A 166 11.65 -8.55 -11.56
C LYS A 166 10.90 -7.80 -12.66
N HIS A 167 11.34 -6.57 -12.93
CA HIS A 167 10.81 -5.80 -14.05
C HIS A 167 10.96 -6.61 -15.35
N PRO A 168 9.85 -6.89 -16.06
CA PRO A 168 9.86 -7.76 -17.24
C PRO A 168 10.56 -7.14 -18.45
N GLY A 169 10.93 -5.86 -18.38
CA GLY A 169 11.60 -5.11 -19.43
C GLY A 169 10.62 -4.35 -20.32
N VAL A 170 11.11 -3.27 -20.93
CA VAL A 170 10.32 -2.33 -21.75
C VAL A 170 9.61 -3.01 -22.94
N ALA A 171 10.14 -4.14 -23.41
CA ALA A 171 9.52 -4.90 -24.51
C ALA A 171 8.20 -5.58 -24.13
N GLN A 172 7.91 -5.69 -22.83
CA GLN A 172 6.67 -6.27 -22.28
C GLN A 172 5.69 -5.19 -21.79
N ASP A 173 6.08 -3.91 -21.87
CA ASP A 173 5.23 -2.77 -21.55
C ASP A 173 4.46 -2.38 -22.84
N CYS A 174 3.37 -3.10 -23.10
CA CYS A 174 2.48 -2.87 -24.26
C CYS A 174 1.69 -1.55 -24.14
#